data_AF-A0A7G8WCR9-F1
#
_entry.id   AF-A0A7G8WCR9-F1
#
_cell.length_a   1.000
_cell.length_b   1.000
_cell.length_c   1.000
_cell.angle_alpha   90.00
_cell.angle_beta   90.00
_cell.angle_gamma   90.00
#
_symmetry.space_group_name_H-M   'P 1'
#
loop_
_entity.id
_entity.type
_entity.pdbx_description
1 polymer ?
#
loop_
_entity_poly.entity_id
_entity_poly.type
_entity_poly.pdbx_seq_one_letter_code
_entity_poly.pdbx_strand_id
1 'polypeptide(L)'
;MSIEKLWNDYELFFYNEFVNSEKFSKTKLELLRQDRGHYFINNDFTIYQEKLHLTESINETDYQRNLGTFIVILYNLPVGKVKDFIEFHYNKYKNDKKKFLEFVYHELKGSKSSRGGIEVDPPEQKKITMEWCKSKLEELNPDNQNNSKPSDRTYRKIRAKFIALKERVVNIQNIHSTVPTEIFDSMSSQFLKEVEKIKPKFSELEDFVPSNYNEFKTSFGGYFSWASKALVSDIKFFIDFLENIEPEDIEIDISEEGIYFSGQNFDALLKFNEIISKAKSEIILIDNYLDENILEVLGSKNLNVQCKVLTFKRSLSNTLKTFIDAFNKQHKNLEVKTSSVFHDRFLILDKSDFYHFGASIKDAGNKGFMFSKIEEDFIKKQLLKEFEREWTK
;
A
#
# COMPACT_ATOMS: atom_id res chain seq x y z
N MET A 1 -17.05 38.57 -19.90
CA MET A 1 -16.27 37.63 -20.73
C MET A 1 -16.36 36.28 -20.04
N SER A 2 -16.95 35.25 -20.66
CA SER A 2 -17.08 33.95 -20.00
C SER A 2 -15.69 33.37 -19.73
N ILE A 3 -15.53 32.64 -18.63
CA ILE A 3 -14.29 31.95 -18.26
C ILE A 3 -13.81 31.07 -19.42
N GLU A 4 -14.73 30.45 -20.17
CA GLU A 4 -14.43 29.68 -21.40
C GLU A 4 -13.75 30.51 -22.49
N LYS A 5 -14.17 31.76 -22.71
CA LYS A 5 -13.55 32.64 -23.70
C LYS A 5 -12.14 33.03 -23.26
N LEU A 6 -11.97 33.31 -21.96
CA LEU A 6 -10.66 33.53 -21.36
C LEU A 6 -9.75 32.30 -21.46
N TRP A 7 -10.31 31.08 -21.38
CA TRP A 7 -9.61 29.80 -21.46
C TRP A 7 -9.04 29.53 -22.85
N ASN A 8 -9.89 29.65 -23.88
CA ASN A 8 -9.48 29.47 -25.26
C ASN A 8 -8.49 30.56 -25.68
N ASP A 9 -8.73 31.82 -25.26
CA ASP A 9 -7.85 32.94 -25.61
C ASP A 9 -6.45 32.81 -24.95
N TYR A 10 -6.33 32.21 -23.75
CA TYR A 10 -5.04 32.03 -23.06
C TYR A 10 -4.22 30.83 -23.58
N GLU A 11 -4.85 29.68 -23.86
CA GLU A 11 -4.17 28.54 -24.49
C GLU A 11 -3.74 28.89 -25.92
N LEU A 12 -4.58 29.60 -26.69
CA LEU A 12 -4.18 30.16 -27.98
C LEU A 12 -3.04 31.16 -27.84
N PHE A 13 -3.01 32.01 -26.79
CA PHE A 13 -1.95 32.98 -26.58
C PHE A 13 -0.58 32.31 -26.37
N PHE A 14 -0.49 31.33 -25.48
CA PHE A 14 0.77 30.59 -25.24
C PHE A 14 1.20 29.78 -26.46
N TYR A 15 0.26 29.16 -27.18
CA TYR A 15 0.55 28.42 -28.41
C TYR A 15 1.02 29.37 -29.53
N ASN A 16 0.40 30.54 -29.67
CA ASN A 16 0.73 31.55 -30.68
C ASN A 16 2.09 32.21 -30.43
N GLU A 17 2.43 32.58 -29.19
CA GLU A 17 3.77 33.06 -28.80
C GLU A 17 4.84 31.98 -29.07
N PHE A 18 4.51 30.73 -28.78
CA PHE A 18 5.45 29.62 -28.89
C PHE A 18 5.76 29.26 -30.36
N VAL A 19 4.72 29.11 -31.17
CA VAL A 19 4.81 28.68 -32.57
C VAL A 19 5.40 29.78 -33.47
N ASN A 20 5.19 31.06 -33.13
CA ASN A 20 5.78 32.20 -33.84
C ASN A 20 7.09 32.70 -33.24
N SER A 21 7.62 32.04 -32.19
CA SER A 21 8.95 32.36 -31.68
C SER A 21 10.02 31.99 -32.72
N GLU A 22 11.06 32.83 -32.88
CA GLU A 22 12.17 32.57 -33.82
C GLU A 22 12.93 31.25 -33.52
N LYS A 23 12.72 30.69 -32.33
CA LYS A 23 13.33 29.44 -31.85
C LYS A 23 12.55 28.18 -32.25
N PHE A 24 11.35 28.31 -32.80
CA PHE A 24 10.53 27.17 -33.18
C PHE A 24 10.90 26.62 -34.57
N SER A 25 11.03 25.30 -34.68
CA SER A 25 11.52 24.65 -35.91
C SER A 25 10.48 24.72 -37.03
N LYS A 26 10.85 25.32 -38.16
CA LYS A 26 10.01 25.43 -39.37
C LYS A 26 9.53 24.07 -39.88
N THR A 27 10.36 23.03 -39.78
CA THR A 27 10.00 21.67 -40.21
C THR A 27 9.01 20.99 -39.27
N LYS A 28 9.09 21.27 -37.96
CA LYS A 28 8.09 20.80 -36.98
C LYS A 28 6.76 21.53 -37.12
N LEU A 29 6.80 22.82 -37.48
CA LEU A 29 5.61 23.60 -37.82
C LEU A 29 4.84 22.99 -39.00
N GLU A 30 5.55 22.53 -40.04
CA GLU A 30 4.93 21.88 -41.20
C GLU A 30 4.35 20.51 -40.85
N LEU A 31 5.02 19.71 -40.01
CA LEU A 31 4.48 18.43 -39.52
C LEU A 31 3.21 18.62 -38.68
N LEU A 32 3.19 19.61 -37.78
CA LEU A 32 2.01 19.96 -37.00
C LEU A 32 0.82 20.40 -37.86
N ARG A 33 1.07 21.04 -39.00
CA ARG A 33 0.02 21.43 -39.96
C ARG A 33 -0.48 20.27 -40.82
N GLN A 34 0.29 19.19 -40.92
CA GLN A 34 -0.05 18.00 -41.72
C GLN A 34 -0.76 16.92 -40.90
N ASP A 35 -0.60 16.90 -39.58
CA ASP A 35 -1.20 15.90 -38.70
C ASP A 35 -2.69 16.21 -38.45
N ARG A 36 -3.57 15.62 -39.27
CA ARG A 36 -5.03 15.81 -39.25
C ARG A 36 -5.72 14.95 -38.17
N GLY A 37 -5.35 15.13 -36.91
CA GLY A 37 -6.02 14.53 -35.75
C GLY A 37 -6.92 15.53 -35.02
N HIS A 38 -8.22 15.55 -35.34
CA HIS A 38 -9.36 16.14 -34.62
C HIS A 38 -9.29 17.59 -34.07
N TYR A 39 -8.49 18.49 -34.64
CA TYR A 39 -8.74 19.93 -34.55
C TYR A 39 -8.45 20.58 -35.91
N PHE A 40 -9.43 21.27 -36.49
CA PHE A 40 -9.23 22.06 -37.72
C PHE A 40 -9.01 23.52 -37.34
N ILE A 41 -7.87 24.07 -37.76
CA ILE A 41 -7.50 25.47 -37.56
C ILE A 41 -7.62 26.16 -38.92
N ASN A 42 -8.54 27.13 -39.05
CA ASN A 42 -8.66 27.95 -40.26
C ASN A 42 -7.53 28.98 -40.35
N ASN A 43 -7.39 29.64 -41.51
CA ASN A 43 -6.38 30.70 -41.72
C ASN A 43 -6.58 31.94 -40.85
N ASP A 44 -7.72 32.04 -40.15
CA ASP A 44 -8.03 33.04 -39.12
C ASP A 44 -7.90 32.49 -37.69
N PHE A 45 -7.38 31.27 -37.54
CA PHE A 45 -7.10 30.58 -36.28
C PHE A 45 -8.32 30.27 -35.39
N THR A 46 -9.52 30.20 -35.97
CA THR A 46 -10.70 29.71 -35.25
C THR A 46 -10.64 28.18 -35.09
N ILE A 47 -10.69 27.68 -33.84
CA ILE A 47 -10.71 26.24 -33.51
C ILE A 47 -12.17 25.80 -33.32
N TYR A 48 -12.60 24.78 -34.07
CA TYR A 48 -13.92 24.14 -33.88
C TYR A 48 -13.77 22.77 -33.22
N GLN A 49 -14.60 22.50 -32.20
CA GLN A 49 -14.95 21.16 -31.72
C GLN A 49 -16.47 21.01 -31.81
N GLU A 50 -16.94 19.89 -32.37
CA GLU A 50 -18.38 19.59 -32.43
C GLU A 50 -18.90 19.31 -31.01
N LYS A 51 -19.96 20.04 -30.63
CA LYS A 51 -20.49 20.18 -29.26
C LYS A 51 -20.85 18.83 -28.60
N LEU A 52 -20.43 18.67 -27.35
CA LEU A 52 -21.14 17.85 -26.36
C LEU A 52 -21.42 18.73 -25.12
N HIS A 53 -22.67 18.69 -24.65
CA HIS A 53 -23.23 19.57 -23.63
C HIS A 53 -22.48 19.47 -22.29
N LEU A 54 -22.02 20.61 -21.77
CA LEU A 54 -21.29 20.73 -20.50
C LEU A 54 -22.19 21.36 -19.42
N THR A 55 -22.76 20.52 -18.57
CA THR A 55 -23.24 20.89 -17.22
C THR A 55 -22.82 19.89 -16.14
N GLU A 56 -21.85 19.01 -16.41
CA GLU A 56 -21.40 18.00 -15.44
C GLU A 56 -19.90 18.15 -15.10
N SER A 57 -19.56 17.71 -13.89
CA SER A 57 -18.21 17.71 -13.33
C SER A 57 -17.20 16.99 -14.23
N ILE A 58 -16.00 17.55 -14.32
CA ILE A 58 -14.87 16.98 -15.08
C ILE A 58 -14.55 15.58 -14.53
N ASN A 59 -14.80 14.53 -15.32
CA ASN A 59 -14.55 13.12 -14.95
C ASN A 59 -13.19 12.62 -15.49
N GLU A 60 -12.72 11.46 -15.00
CA GLU A 60 -11.46 10.79 -15.38
C GLU A 60 -11.25 10.61 -16.90
N THR A 61 -12.33 10.56 -17.67
CA THR A 61 -12.28 10.42 -19.13
C THR A 61 -11.73 11.67 -19.83
N ASP A 62 -11.87 12.86 -19.22
CA ASP A 62 -11.28 14.11 -19.73
C ASP A 62 -9.78 14.20 -19.39
N TYR A 63 -9.35 13.55 -18.31
CA TYR A 63 -7.95 13.42 -17.90
C TYR A 63 -7.12 12.68 -18.96
N GLN A 64 -7.62 11.55 -19.44
CA GLN A 64 -6.91 10.73 -20.44
C GLN A 64 -6.97 11.32 -21.85
N ARG A 65 -8.09 11.98 -22.24
CA ARG A 65 -8.27 12.53 -23.60
C ARG A 65 -7.36 13.71 -23.93
N ASN A 66 -6.93 14.49 -22.94
CA ASN A 66 -6.12 15.70 -23.15
C ASN A 66 -4.65 15.56 -22.71
N LEU A 67 -4.25 14.45 -22.08
CA LEU A 67 -2.89 14.22 -21.58
C LEU A 67 -1.84 14.14 -22.71
N GLY A 68 -2.17 13.46 -23.81
CA GLY A 68 -1.27 13.38 -24.97
C GLY A 68 -0.91 14.77 -25.48
N THR A 69 -1.91 15.64 -25.59
CA THR A 69 -1.73 17.04 -25.98
C THR A 69 -0.92 17.83 -24.95
N PHE A 70 -1.19 17.64 -23.65
CA PHE A 70 -0.42 18.27 -22.57
C PHE A 70 1.07 17.91 -22.64
N ILE A 71 1.41 16.63 -22.76
CA ILE A 71 2.81 16.17 -22.82
C ILE A 71 3.49 16.64 -24.11
N VAL A 72 2.79 16.60 -25.24
CA VAL A 72 3.31 17.09 -26.53
C VAL A 72 3.61 18.59 -26.45
N ILE A 73 2.72 19.40 -25.88
CA ILE A 73 2.96 20.84 -25.69
C ILE A 73 4.14 21.04 -24.73
N LEU A 74 4.12 20.35 -23.58
CA LEU A 74 5.15 20.44 -22.54
C LEU A 74 6.56 20.22 -23.10
N TYR A 75 6.76 19.19 -23.93
CA TYR A 75 8.07 18.86 -24.50
C TYR A 75 8.51 19.78 -25.63
N ASN A 76 7.58 20.51 -26.23
CA ASN A 76 7.92 21.49 -27.26
C ASN A 76 8.16 22.87 -26.66
N LEU A 77 7.59 23.23 -25.51
CA LEU A 77 7.74 24.55 -24.89
C LEU A 77 9.21 24.98 -24.68
N PRO A 78 9.51 26.29 -24.75
CA PRO A 78 10.81 26.82 -24.34
C PRO A 78 10.99 26.53 -22.85
N VAL A 79 12.19 26.09 -22.46
CA VAL A 79 12.51 25.69 -21.07
C VAL A 79 12.06 26.74 -20.04
N GLY A 80 12.23 28.04 -20.34
CA GLY A 80 11.83 29.15 -19.46
C GLY A 80 10.32 29.35 -19.28
N LYS A 81 9.47 28.70 -20.10
CA LYS A 81 7.99 28.79 -20.03
C LYS A 81 7.34 27.54 -19.42
N VAL A 82 8.13 26.51 -19.14
CA VAL A 82 7.65 25.22 -18.61
C VAL A 82 6.94 25.40 -17.27
N LYS A 83 7.54 26.17 -16.34
CA LYS A 83 6.97 26.41 -15.01
C LYS A 83 5.64 27.17 -15.07
N ASP A 84 5.57 28.21 -15.90
CA ASP A 84 4.34 28.98 -16.10
C ASP A 84 3.20 28.08 -16.63
N PHE A 85 3.52 27.21 -17.59
CA PHE A 85 2.56 26.29 -18.19
C PHE A 85 2.02 25.24 -17.20
N ILE A 86 2.90 24.61 -16.41
CA ILE A 86 2.49 23.59 -15.42
C ILE A 86 1.76 24.21 -14.23
N GLU A 87 2.16 25.42 -13.79
CA GLU A 87 1.50 26.15 -12.71
C GLU A 87 0.09 26.61 -13.11
N PHE A 88 -0.07 27.05 -14.36
CA PHE A 88 -1.39 27.37 -14.92
C PHE A 88 -2.34 26.15 -14.87
N HIS A 89 -1.86 24.98 -15.28
CA HIS A 89 -2.65 23.74 -15.25
C HIS A 89 -2.93 23.27 -13.81
N TYR A 90 -1.94 23.34 -12.93
CA TYR A 90 -2.11 23.01 -11.52
C TYR A 90 -3.20 23.84 -10.83
N ASN A 91 -3.27 25.13 -11.14
CA ASN A 91 -4.25 26.05 -10.54
C ASN A 91 -5.67 25.88 -11.09
N LYS A 92 -5.85 25.16 -12.20
CA LYS A 92 -7.15 24.82 -12.79
C LYS A 92 -7.92 23.78 -11.97
N TYR A 93 -7.22 22.90 -11.26
CA TYR A 93 -7.82 21.87 -10.42
C TYR A 93 -7.92 22.39 -8.99
N LYS A 94 -9.12 22.77 -8.51
CA LYS A 94 -9.27 23.32 -7.14
C LYS A 94 -9.25 22.25 -6.06
N ASN A 95 -9.92 21.12 -6.29
CA ASN A 95 -10.11 20.07 -5.28
C ASN A 95 -9.25 18.81 -5.52
N ASP A 96 -8.64 18.66 -6.70
CA ASP A 96 -7.90 17.46 -7.11
C ASP A 96 -6.43 17.77 -7.49
N LYS A 97 -5.84 18.76 -6.81
CA LYS A 97 -4.45 19.21 -7.06
C LYS A 97 -3.43 18.09 -6.89
N LYS A 98 -3.60 17.26 -5.86
CA LYS A 98 -2.72 16.13 -5.57
C LYS A 98 -2.80 15.06 -6.65
N LYS A 99 -4.01 14.67 -7.06
CA LYS A 99 -4.24 13.73 -8.17
C LYS A 99 -3.60 14.21 -9.48
N PHE A 100 -3.75 15.51 -9.81
CA PHE A 100 -3.09 16.09 -11.00
C PHE A 100 -1.56 15.94 -10.94
N LEU A 101 -0.97 16.28 -9.79
CA LEU A 101 0.48 16.21 -9.61
C LEU A 101 1.02 14.77 -9.65
N GLU A 102 0.35 13.84 -8.97
CA GLU A 102 0.72 12.41 -8.95
C GLU A 102 0.61 11.82 -10.36
N PHE A 103 -0.51 12.08 -11.03
CA PHE A 103 -0.75 11.60 -12.39
C PHE A 103 0.32 12.09 -13.37
N VAL A 104 0.60 13.40 -13.41
CA VAL A 104 1.65 13.97 -14.28
C VAL A 104 3.04 13.44 -13.90
N TYR A 105 3.35 13.30 -12.62
CA TYR A 105 4.64 12.79 -12.16
C TYR A 105 4.86 11.32 -12.56
N HIS A 106 3.87 10.46 -12.38
CA HIS A 106 3.97 9.03 -12.67
C HIS A 106 4.04 8.74 -14.17
N GLU A 107 3.24 9.44 -14.99
CA GLU A 107 3.29 9.35 -16.45
C GLU A 107 4.66 9.78 -17.00
N LEU A 108 5.17 10.93 -16.53
CA LEU A 108 6.50 11.38 -16.94
C LEU A 108 7.58 10.42 -16.44
N LYS A 109 7.50 9.89 -15.21
CA LYS A 109 8.46 8.92 -14.68
C LYS A 109 8.47 7.61 -15.47
N GLY A 110 7.31 7.12 -15.91
CA GLY A 110 7.18 5.89 -16.70
C GLY A 110 7.62 6.03 -18.15
N SER A 111 7.56 7.24 -18.72
CA SER A 111 7.97 7.48 -20.11
C SER A 111 9.50 7.36 -20.31
N LYS A 112 9.93 6.61 -21.33
CA LYS A 112 11.33 6.58 -21.77
C LYS A 112 11.53 7.51 -22.96
N SER A 113 12.58 8.33 -22.92
CA SER A 113 12.97 9.14 -24.08
C SER A 113 13.83 8.27 -24.98
N SER A 114 13.42 8.04 -26.22
CA SER A 114 14.21 7.31 -27.20
C SER A 114 14.27 8.05 -28.53
N ARG A 115 15.41 7.95 -29.21
CA ARG A 115 15.61 8.52 -30.54
C ARG A 115 16.21 7.45 -31.44
N GLY A 116 15.43 6.98 -32.42
CA GLY A 116 15.85 5.87 -33.29
C GLY A 116 16.01 4.53 -32.56
N GLY A 117 15.23 4.29 -31.50
CA GLY A 117 15.28 3.04 -30.72
C GLY A 117 16.36 3.01 -29.63
N ILE A 118 17.20 4.04 -29.54
CA ILE A 118 18.22 4.19 -28.49
C ILE A 118 17.65 5.09 -27.39
N GLU A 119 17.74 4.65 -26.14
CA GLU A 119 17.35 5.43 -24.96
C GLU A 119 18.28 6.66 -24.83
N VAL A 120 17.68 7.85 -24.76
CA VAL A 120 18.38 9.14 -24.68
C VAL A 120 17.97 9.86 -23.41
N ASP A 121 18.81 10.81 -22.99
CA ASP A 121 18.51 11.64 -21.83
C ASP A 121 17.16 12.36 -21.99
N PRO A 122 16.35 12.40 -20.92
CA PRO A 122 15.05 13.04 -20.96
C PRO A 122 15.17 14.55 -21.26
N PRO A 123 14.23 15.13 -22.03
CA PRO A 123 14.19 16.57 -22.28
C PRO A 123 14.20 17.38 -20.97
N GLU A 124 14.84 18.55 -20.99
CA GLU A 124 14.95 19.41 -19.79
C GLU A 124 13.58 19.81 -19.23
N GLN A 125 12.59 19.99 -20.12
CA GLN A 125 11.19 20.25 -19.77
C GLN A 125 10.59 19.15 -18.90
N LYS A 126 10.94 17.88 -19.16
CA LYS A 126 10.52 16.72 -18.36
C LYS A 126 11.11 16.79 -16.96
N LYS A 127 12.42 17.06 -16.84
CA LYS A 127 13.12 17.14 -15.55
C LYS A 127 12.53 18.26 -14.68
N ILE A 128 12.39 19.46 -15.26
CA ILE A 128 11.81 20.63 -14.56
C ILE A 128 10.39 20.33 -14.09
N THR A 129 9.58 19.69 -14.92
CA THR A 129 8.19 19.36 -14.56
C THR A 129 8.13 18.32 -13.45
N MET A 130 8.96 17.29 -13.50
CA MET A 130 9.03 16.26 -12.46
C MET A 130 9.52 16.83 -11.13
N GLU A 131 10.56 17.66 -11.14
CA GLU A 131 11.06 18.34 -9.93
C GLU A 131 10.02 19.28 -9.33
N TRP A 132 9.34 20.05 -10.18
CA TRP A 132 8.28 20.96 -9.74
C TRP A 132 7.09 20.21 -9.15
N CYS A 133 6.64 19.12 -9.79
CA CYS A 133 5.55 18.29 -9.26
C CYS A 133 5.93 17.67 -7.92
N LYS A 134 7.17 17.16 -7.80
CA LYS A 134 7.69 16.61 -6.54
C LYS A 134 7.71 17.65 -5.42
N SER A 135 8.22 18.86 -5.69
CA SER A 135 8.22 19.97 -4.73
C SER A 135 6.81 20.35 -4.29
N LYS A 136 5.84 20.38 -5.21
CA LYS A 136 4.45 20.72 -4.88
C LYS A 136 3.73 19.60 -4.12
N LEU A 137 4.05 18.33 -4.40
CA LEU A 137 3.57 17.19 -3.60
C LEU A 137 4.14 17.20 -2.19
N GLU A 138 5.38 17.66 -2.02
CA GLU A 138 6.01 17.86 -0.71
C GLU A 138 5.37 19.04 0.04
N GLU A 139 5.07 20.17 -0.64
CA GLU A 139 4.38 21.33 -0.06
C GLU A 139 2.92 21.03 0.37
N LEU A 140 2.23 20.13 -0.34
CA LEU A 140 0.88 19.68 0.02
C LEU A 140 0.86 18.70 1.21
N ASN A 141 2.03 18.24 1.67
CA ASN A 141 2.21 17.39 2.85
C ASN A 141 3.06 18.12 3.90
N PRO A 142 2.48 19.02 4.72
CA PRO A 142 3.25 19.83 5.66
C PRO A 142 3.86 19.07 6.85
N ASP A 143 3.71 17.75 6.97
CA ASP A 143 4.09 16.97 8.15
C ASP A 143 5.47 16.27 8.08
N ASN A 144 6.36 16.64 7.15
CA ASN A 144 7.73 16.13 7.12
C ASN A 144 8.73 16.97 7.96
N GLN A 145 8.33 17.36 9.16
CA GLN A 145 9.26 17.60 10.28
C GLN A 145 8.78 16.86 11.53
N ASN A 146 9.50 15.78 11.86
CA ASN A 146 9.53 15.12 13.17
C ASN A 146 8.18 15.00 13.91
N ASN A 147 7.45 13.91 13.65
CA ASN A 147 6.82 13.11 14.71
C ASN A 147 6.43 11.73 14.15
N SER A 148 7.06 10.68 14.68
CA SER A 148 6.56 9.32 14.56
C SER A 148 5.18 9.25 15.22
N LYS A 149 4.09 9.19 14.45
CA LYS A 149 2.78 8.78 14.95
C LYS A 149 2.00 7.90 13.95
N PRO A 150 1.13 7.01 14.47
CA PRO A 150 0.70 5.81 13.78
C PRO A 150 -0.78 5.87 13.38
N SER A 151 -1.06 5.85 12.08
CA SER A 151 -2.32 5.37 11.48
C SER A 151 -2.00 4.81 10.08
N ASP A 152 -2.87 4.01 9.48
CA ASP A 152 -2.66 3.24 8.22
C ASP A 152 -1.96 1.85 8.35
N ARG A 153 -2.50 0.93 9.15
CA ARG A 153 -1.98 -0.47 9.20
C ARG A 153 -2.93 -1.53 8.64
N THR A 154 -4.22 -1.24 8.54
CA THR A 154 -5.20 -2.28 8.24
C THR A 154 -5.40 -2.51 6.74
N TYR A 155 -5.53 -1.47 5.93
CA TYR A 155 -5.57 -1.63 4.47
C TYR A 155 -4.24 -2.15 3.95
N ARG A 156 -3.10 -1.72 4.54
CA ARG A 156 -1.79 -2.34 4.28
C ARG A 156 -1.77 -3.83 4.62
N LYS A 157 -2.36 -4.27 5.74
CA LYS A 157 -2.47 -5.70 6.09
C LYS A 157 -3.40 -6.48 5.16
N ILE A 158 -4.58 -5.95 4.83
CA ILE A 158 -5.51 -6.63 3.92
C ILE A 158 -4.91 -6.69 2.52
N ARG A 159 -4.26 -5.62 2.07
CA ARG A 159 -3.48 -5.59 0.83
C ARG A 159 -2.35 -6.62 0.85
N ALA A 160 -1.60 -6.74 1.95
CA ALA A 160 -0.58 -7.78 2.11
C ALA A 160 -1.17 -9.20 2.04
N LYS A 161 -2.33 -9.43 2.66
CA LYS A 161 -3.07 -10.71 2.53
C LYS A 161 -3.49 -10.98 1.09
N PHE A 162 -3.98 -9.97 0.37
CA PHE A 162 -4.33 -10.10 -1.05
C PHE A 162 -3.10 -10.37 -1.92
N ILE A 163 -1.95 -9.73 -1.67
CA ILE A 163 -0.70 -10.01 -2.37
C ILE A 163 -0.26 -11.46 -2.13
N ALA A 164 -0.23 -11.92 -0.88
CA ALA A 164 0.14 -13.28 -0.53
C ALA A 164 -0.84 -14.32 -1.11
N LEU A 165 -2.15 -14.03 -1.08
CA LEU A 165 -3.17 -14.89 -1.68
C LEU A 165 -3.02 -14.95 -3.20
N LYS A 166 -2.76 -13.82 -3.86
CA LYS A 166 -2.48 -13.74 -5.31
C LYS A 166 -1.30 -14.63 -5.67
N GLU A 167 -0.19 -14.52 -4.96
CA GLU A 167 1.02 -15.34 -5.19
C GLU A 167 0.72 -16.83 -5.04
N ARG A 168 -0.07 -17.22 -4.04
CA ARG A 168 -0.50 -18.61 -3.83
C ARG A 168 -1.35 -19.12 -5.00
N VAL A 169 -2.32 -18.34 -5.47
CA VAL A 169 -3.19 -18.71 -6.60
C VAL A 169 -2.37 -18.81 -7.89
N VAL A 170 -1.43 -17.90 -8.13
CA VAL A 170 -0.51 -17.92 -9.29
C VAL A 170 0.41 -19.15 -9.26
N ASN A 171 0.95 -19.50 -8.09
CA ASN A 171 1.80 -20.69 -7.96
C ASN A 171 1.04 -21.97 -8.26
N ILE A 172 -0.19 -22.11 -7.76
CA ILE A 172 -1.06 -23.27 -8.06
C ILE A 172 -1.42 -23.32 -9.55
N GLN A 173 -1.68 -22.16 -10.17
CA GLN A 173 -1.94 -22.06 -11.62
C GLN A 173 -0.76 -22.58 -12.46
N ASN A 174 0.48 -22.36 -12.00
CA ASN A 174 1.69 -22.78 -12.74
C ASN A 174 1.99 -24.27 -12.60
N ILE A 175 1.46 -24.93 -11.56
CA ILE A 175 1.76 -26.33 -11.23
C ILE A 175 0.67 -27.28 -11.74
N HIS A 176 -0.59 -26.85 -11.73
CA HIS A 176 -1.72 -27.72 -12.01
C HIS A 176 -2.59 -27.23 -13.18
N SER A 177 -2.91 -28.12 -14.11
CA SER A 177 -3.87 -27.85 -15.19
C SER A 177 -5.31 -27.72 -14.69
N THR A 178 -5.61 -28.33 -13.54
CA THR A 178 -6.88 -28.25 -12.82
C THR A 178 -6.61 -28.14 -11.31
N VAL A 179 -7.38 -27.30 -10.61
CA VAL A 179 -7.23 -27.05 -9.17
C VAL A 179 -8.29 -27.86 -8.42
N PRO A 180 -7.93 -28.64 -7.39
CA PRO A 180 -8.90 -29.35 -6.55
C PRO A 180 -9.95 -28.41 -5.94
N THR A 181 -11.20 -28.87 -5.83
CA THR A 181 -12.33 -28.06 -5.34
C THR A 181 -12.07 -27.48 -3.96
N GLU A 182 -11.60 -28.27 -2.99
CA GLU A 182 -11.39 -27.77 -1.63
C GLU A 182 -10.31 -26.67 -1.57
N ILE A 183 -9.29 -26.78 -2.42
CA ILE A 183 -8.20 -25.81 -2.49
C ILE A 183 -8.69 -24.50 -3.11
N PHE A 184 -9.43 -24.58 -4.21
CA PHE A 184 -9.97 -23.40 -4.87
C PHE A 184 -11.05 -22.69 -4.02
N ASP A 185 -11.97 -23.45 -3.44
CA ASP A 185 -13.03 -22.93 -2.58
C ASP A 185 -12.44 -22.25 -1.33
N SER A 186 -11.37 -22.80 -0.76
CA SER A 186 -10.65 -22.18 0.36
C SER A 186 -10.03 -20.83 -0.02
N MET A 187 -9.36 -20.74 -1.18
CA MET A 187 -8.72 -19.50 -1.63
C MET A 187 -9.74 -18.42 -2.01
N SER A 188 -10.80 -18.79 -2.74
CA SER A 188 -11.87 -17.86 -3.10
C SER A 188 -12.65 -17.40 -1.86
N SER A 189 -12.93 -18.29 -0.90
CA SER A 189 -13.56 -17.91 0.37
C SER A 189 -12.68 -16.96 1.21
N GLN A 190 -11.36 -17.16 1.22
CA GLN A 190 -10.42 -16.24 1.88
C GLN A 190 -10.46 -14.85 1.24
N PHE A 191 -10.50 -14.77 -0.09
CA PHE A 191 -10.65 -13.51 -0.81
C PHE A 191 -11.97 -12.82 -0.46
N LEU A 192 -13.10 -13.51 -0.65
CA LEU A 192 -14.44 -12.97 -0.42
C LEU A 192 -14.62 -12.49 1.02
N LYS A 193 -14.10 -13.23 2.01
CA LYS A 193 -14.16 -12.85 3.42
C LYS A 193 -13.46 -11.52 3.71
N GLU A 194 -12.37 -11.21 3.03
CA GLU A 194 -11.69 -9.92 3.20
C GLU A 194 -12.37 -8.81 2.38
N VAL A 195 -12.93 -9.14 1.20
CA VAL A 195 -13.75 -8.21 0.40
C VAL A 195 -14.96 -7.71 1.19
N GLU A 196 -15.70 -8.60 1.86
CA GLU A 196 -16.87 -8.24 2.68
C GLU A 196 -16.54 -7.25 3.82
N LYS A 197 -15.27 -7.21 4.27
CA LYS A 197 -14.83 -6.25 5.30
C LYS A 197 -14.53 -4.86 4.74
N ILE A 198 -14.20 -4.79 3.45
CA ILE A 198 -13.76 -3.56 2.77
C ILE A 198 -14.93 -2.94 2.02
N LYS A 199 -15.71 -3.75 1.30
CA LYS A 199 -16.78 -3.31 0.39
C LYS A 199 -17.76 -2.29 1.02
N PRO A 200 -18.25 -2.46 2.26
CA PRO A 200 -19.17 -1.50 2.88
C PRO A 200 -18.53 -0.15 3.25
N LYS A 201 -17.20 -0.06 3.22
CA LYS A 201 -16.44 1.12 3.67
C LYS A 201 -16.10 2.09 2.55
N PHE A 202 -16.30 1.69 1.29
CA PHE A 202 -15.96 2.49 0.12
C PHE A 202 -17.11 2.43 -0.88
N SER A 203 -17.72 3.57 -1.16
CA SER A 203 -18.79 3.70 -2.16
C SER A 203 -18.34 3.22 -3.55
N GLU A 204 -17.06 3.37 -3.87
CA GLU A 204 -16.43 2.94 -5.12
C GLU A 204 -16.46 1.42 -5.32
N LEU A 205 -16.68 0.66 -4.24
CA LEU A 205 -16.76 -0.80 -4.28
C LEU A 205 -18.19 -1.32 -4.27
N GLU A 206 -19.22 -0.48 -4.16
CA GLU A 206 -20.62 -0.92 -4.02
C GLU A 206 -21.04 -1.84 -5.18
N ASP A 207 -20.65 -1.47 -6.40
CA ASP A 207 -20.95 -2.20 -7.64
C ASP A 207 -19.96 -3.35 -7.94
N PHE A 208 -18.95 -3.58 -7.08
CA PHE A 208 -18.02 -4.70 -7.29
C PHE A 208 -18.77 -6.03 -7.19
N VAL A 209 -18.71 -6.83 -8.26
CA VAL A 209 -19.22 -8.20 -8.31
C VAL A 209 -18.04 -9.13 -8.61
N PRO A 210 -17.73 -10.10 -7.73
CA PRO A 210 -16.67 -11.07 -7.98
C PRO A 210 -17.01 -11.92 -9.21
N SER A 211 -15.99 -12.41 -9.91
CA SER A 211 -16.19 -13.31 -11.05
C SER A 211 -16.97 -14.56 -10.64
N ASN A 212 -17.84 -15.07 -11.52
CA ASN A 212 -18.63 -16.28 -11.23
C ASN A 212 -17.76 -17.54 -11.32
N TYR A 213 -17.03 -17.86 -10.25
CA TYR A 213 -16.05 -18.95 -10.27
C TYR A 213 -16.67 -20.33 -10.57
N ASN A 214 -17.95 -20.52 -10.24
CA ASN A 214 -18.66 -21.79 -10.45
C ASN A 214 -18.81 -22.16 -11.93
N GLU A 215 -18.77 -21.19 -12.85
CA GLU A 215 -18.76 -21.46 -14.31
C GLU A 215 -17.50 -22.20 -14.75
N PHE A 216 -16.45 -22.16 -13.93
CA PHE A 216 -15.16 -22.77 -14.22
C PHE A 216 -14.98 -24.14 -13.55
N LYS A 217 -16.04 -24.67 -12.94
CA LYS A 217 -16.03 -25.97 -12.28
C LYS A 217 -16.07 -27.10 -13.32
N THR A 218 -15.20 -28.09 -13.14
CA THR A 218 -15.11 -29.26 -14.01
C THR A 218 -16.14 -30.32 -13.59
N SER A 219 -16.51 -31.19 -14.55
CA SER A 219 -17.38 -32.34 -14.30
C SER A 219 -16.77 -33.41 -13.38
N PHE A 220 -15.47 -33.32 -13.05
CA PHE A 220 -14.73 -34.32 -12.27
C PHE A 220 -14.33 -33.82 -10.86
N GLY A 221 -14.91 -32.72 -10.38
CA GLY A 221 -14.70 -32.27 -9.00
C GLY A 221 -13.48 -31.36 -8.77
N GLY A 222 -13.16 -30.50 -9.73
CA GLY A 222 -12.16 -29.44 -9.57
C GLY A 222 -12.55 -28.17 -10.33
N TYR A 223 -11.63 -27.22 -10.42
CA TYR A 223 -11.75 -26.01 -11.24
C TYR A 223 -10.71 -26.03 -12.33
N PHE A 224 -11.04 -25.50 -13.50
CA PHE A 224 -10.04 -25.31 -14.53
C PHE A 224 -9.06 -24.18 -14.14
N SER A 225 -7.87 -24.18 -14.75
CA SER A 225 -6.85 -23.14 -14.52
C SER A 225 -7.31 -21.70 -14.81
N TRP A 226 -8.34 -21.51 -15.64
CA TRP A 226 -8.94 -20.20 -15.90
C TRP A 226 -9.75 -19.66 -14.73
N ALA A 227 -10.25 -20.53 -13.83
CA ALA A 227 -10.83 -20.09 -12.56
C ALA A 227 -9.80 -19.33 -11.70
N SER A 228 -8.56 -19.83 -11.67
CA SER A 228 -7.46 -19.18 -10.96
C SER A 228 -7.11 -17.82 -11.58
N LYS A 229 -7.22 -17.67 -12.90
CA LYS A 229 -7.00 -16.39 -13.57
C LYS A 229 -8.07 -15.36 -13.20
N ALA A 230 -9.34 -15.77 -13.17
CA ALA A 230 -10.44 -14.92 -12.73
C ALA A 230 -10.26 -14.46 -11.28
N LEU A 231 -9.96 -15.40 -10.37
CA LEU A 231 -9.67 -15.07 -8.97
C LEU A 231 -8.45 -14.14 -8.82
N VAL A 232 -7.38 -14.35 -9.58
CA VAL A 232 -6.21 -13.44 -9.58
C VAL A 232 -6.58 -12.04 -10.07
N SER A 233 -7.45 -11.93 -11.07
CA SER A 233 -7.94 -10.64 -11.57
C SER A 233 -8.71 -9.88 -10.49
N ASP A 234 -9.63 -10.57 -9.81
CA ASP A 234 -10.42 -9.97 -8.74
C ASP A 234 -9.53 -9.55 -7.56
N ILE A 235 -8.54 -10.37 -7.19
CA ILE A 235 -7.57 -10.03 -6.14
C ILE A 235 -6.73 -8.82 -6.54
N LYS A 236 -6.27 -8.74 -7.81
CA LYS A 236 -5.47 -7.59 -8.30
C LYS A 236 -6.26 -6.29 -8.23
N PHE A 237 -7.52 -6.31 -8.64
CA PHE A 237 -8.40 -5.15 -8.53
C PHE A 237 -8.39 -4.57 -7.10
N PHE A 238 -8.52 -5.42 -6.07
CA PHE A 238 -8.47 -4.95 -4.69
C PHE A 238 -7.06 -4.52 -4.24
N ILE A 239 -5.99 -5.16 -4.72
CA ILE A 239 -4.62 -4.70 -4.42
C ILE A 239 -4.41 -3.28 -4.94
N ASP A 240 -4.80 -3.05 -6.19
CA ASP A 240 -4.62 -1.77 -6.89
C ASP A 240 -5.55 -0.71 -6.27
N PHE A 241 -6.80 -1.07 -5.93
CA PHE A 241 -7.71 -0.21 -5.19
C PHE A 241 -7.11 0.22 -3.85
N LEU A 242 -6.66 -0.73 -3.01
CA LEU A 242 -6.09 -0.45 -1.70
C LEU A 242 -4.75 0.29 -1.74
N GLU A 243 -4.06 0.27 -2.88
CA GLU A 243 -2.80 1.00 -3.08
C GLU A 243 -3.03 2.51 -3.30
N ASN A 244 -4.26 2.89 -3.66
CA ASN A 244 -4.65 4.25 -4.04
C ASN A 244 -5.55 4.96 -3.01
N ILE A 245 -5.76 4.38 -1.82
CA ILE A 245 -6.59 4.98 -0.76
C ILE A 245 -5.74 5.92 0.11
N GLU A 246 -6.19 7.16 0.28
CA GLU A 246 -5.60 8.08 1.26
C GLU A 246 -6.00 7.69 2.70
N PRO A 247 -5.09 7.80 3.69
CA PRO A 247 -5.35 7.32 5.04
C PRO A 247 -6.31 8.27 5.77
N GLU A 248 -7.59 7.92 5.80
CA GLU A 248 -8.54 8.41 6.80
C GLU A 248 -8.65 7.41 7.97
N ASP A 249 -8.60 7.97 9.18
CA ASP A 249 -8.54 7.23 10.43
C ASP A 249 -9.78 6.37 10.65
N ILE A 250 -9.59 5.05 10.58
CA ILE A 250 -10.59 4.06 11.01
C ILE A 250 -9.89 2.98 11.85
N GLU A 251 -10.27 2.92 13.13
CA GLU A 251 -10.00 1.79 14.02
C GLU A 251 -10.56 0.50 13.43
N ILE A 252 -9.74 -0.55 13.36
CA ILE A 252 -10.23 -1.87 12.98
C ILE A 252 -10.01 -2.85 14.13
N ASP A 253 -11.13 -3.49 14.45
CA ASP A 253 -11.30 -4.65 15.29
C ASP A 253 -10.35 -5.79 14.86
N ILE A 254 -9.47 -6.14 15.79
CA ILE A 254 -8.44 -7.15 15.62
C ILE A 254 -9.08 -8.41 16.17
N SER A 255 -9.27 -9.43 15.33
CA SER A 255 -9.79 -10.70 15.82
C SER A 255 -9.02 -11.09 17.08
N GLU A 256 -9.78 -11.18 18.17
CA GLU A 256 -9.26 -11.45 19.52
C GLU A 256 -8.69 -12.87 19.58
N GLU A 257 -9.03 -13.71 18.61
CA GLU A 257 -8.60 -15.10 18.49
C GLU A 257 -8.14 -15.42 17.06
N GLY A 258 -7.37 -16.51 16.91
CA GLY A 258 -7.02 -17.05 15.61
C GLY A 258 -6.27 -18.38 15.67
N ILE A 259 -6.35 -19.12 14.56
CA ILE A 259 -5.67 -20.40 14.37
C ILE A 259 -4.72 -20.30 13.17
N TYR A 260 -3.52 -20.85 13.34
CA TYR A 260 -2.52 -21.01 12.29
C TYR A 260 -2.26 -22.48 12.05
N PHE A 261 -1.98 -22.85 10.82
CA PHE A 261 -1.61 -24.19 10.39
C PHE A 261 -0.14 -24.27 9.99
N SER A 262 0.36 -25.48 9.79
CA SER A 262 1.75 -25.71 9.36
C SER A 262 2.06 -24.96 8.05
N GLY A 263 3.18 -24.26 8.02
CA GLY A 263 3.64 -23.46 6.89
C GLY A 263 3.20 -21.99 6.92
N GLN A 264 2.40 -21.58 7.91
CA GLN A 264 1.95 -20.18 8.07
C GLN A 264 2.87 -19.37 9.00
N ASN A 265 4.18 -19.60 8.92
CA ASN A 265 5.17 -18.97 9.81
C ASN A 265 5.14 -17.45 9.72
N PHE A 266 5.15 -16.94 8.49
CA PHE A 266 5.15 -15.51 8.23
C PHE A 266 3.86 -14.84 8.72
N ASP A 267 2.70 -15.44 8.46
CA ASP A 267 1.40 -14.90 8.88
C ASP A 267 1.29 -14.85 10.42
N ALA A 268 1.81 -15.88 11.10
CA ALA A 268 1.82 -15.95 12.55
C ALA A 268 2.76 -14.92 13.18
N LEU A 269 3.97 -14.75 12.64
CA LEU A 269 4.91 -13.71 13.07
C LEU A 269 4.37 -12.30 12.79
N LEU A 270 3.70 -12.09 11.66
CA LEU A 270 3.07 -10.82 11.32
C LEU A 270 1.98 -10.46 12.34
N LYS A 271 1.16 -11.42 12.76
CA LYS A 271 0.15 -11.20 13.81
C LYS A 271 0.76 -10.92 15.17
N PHE A 272 1.83 -11.62 15.54
CA PHE A 272 2.55 -11.31 16.77
C PHE A 272 3.12 -9.88 16.75
N ASN A 273 3.78 -9.49 15.66
CA ASN A 273 4.25 -8.13 15.41
C ASN A 273 3.12 -7.08 15.45
N GLU A 274 1.94 -7.45 14.95
CA GLU A 274 0.75 -6.62 15.06
C GLU A 274 0.32 -6.40 16.51
N ILE A 275 0.31 -7.45 17.32
CA ILE A 275 -0.11 -7.37 18.72
C ILE A 275 0.90 -6.52 19.52
N ILE A 276 2.20 -6.85 19.48
CA ILE A 276 3.22 -6.15 20.29
C ILE A 276 3.35 -4.67 19.96
N SER A 277 3.06 -4.26 18.72
CA SER A 277 3.13 -2.86 18.31
C SER A 277 2.14 -1.95 19.02
N LYS A 278 1.08 -2.52 19.62
CA LYS A 278 0.09 -1.76 20.38
C LYS A 278 0.63 -1.27 21.72
N ALA A 279 1.68 -1.93 22.22
CA ALA A 279 2.28 -1.58 23.50
C ALA A 279 2.77 -0.13 23.48
N LYS A 280 2.36 0.62 24.48
CA LYS A 280 2.71 2.03 24.67
C LYS A 280 3.81 2.21 25.70
N SER A 281 3.88 1.32 26.68
CA SER A 281 4.73 1.45 27.86
C SER A 281 5.47 0.16 28.22
N GLU A 282 4.83 -1.01 28.17
CA GLU A 282 5.41 -2.27 28.62
C GLU A 282 4.91 -3.46 27.80
N ILE A 283 5.82 -4.39 27.51
CA ILE A 283 5.57 -5.72 27.00
C ILE A 283 6.11 -6.71 28.03
N ILE A 284 5.26 -7.59 28.51
CA ILE A 284 5.65 -8.76 29.29
C ILE A 284 5.45 -9.98 28.40
N LEU A 285 6.54 -10.69 28.13
CA LEU A 285 6.53 -11.92 27.35
C LEU A 285 6.92 -13.10 28.25
N ILE A 286 6.05 -14.11 28.29
CA ILE A 286 6.31 -15.39 28.93
C ILE A 286 6.40 -16.42 27.81
N ASP A 287 7.62 -16.86 27.49
CA ASP A 287 7.88 -17.90 26.49
C ASP A 287 9.08 -18.75 26.90
N ASN A 288 8.83 -20.04 27.11
CA ASN A 288 9.83 -21.00 27.56
C ASN A 288 10.97 -21.21 26.56
N TYR A 289 10.78 -20.91 25.28
CA TYR A 289 11.72 -21.23 24.21
C TYR A 289 12.09 -20.01 23.39
N LEU A 290 12.78 -19.07 24.05
CA LEU A 290 13.34 -17.87 23.41
C LEU A 290 14.58 -18.19 22.55
N ASP A 291 14.69 -17.55 21.39
CA ASP A 291 15.89 -17.52 20.53
C ASP A 291 16.22 -16.08 20.11
N GLU A 292 17.22 -15.87 19.27
CA GLU A 292 17.63 -14.54 18.80
C GLU A 292 16.59 -13.85 17.91
N ASN A 293 15.75 -14.61 17.19
CA ASN A 293 14.78 -14.06 16.23
C ASN A 293 13.71 -13.22 16.91
N ILE A 294 13.34 -13.58 18.14
CA ILE A 294 12.38 -12.78 18.92
C ILE A 294 12.91 -11.39 19.28
N LEU A 295 14.23 -11.19 19.30
CA LEU A 295 14.82 -9.88 19.60
C LEU A 295 14.60 -8.91 18.45
N GLU A 296 14.62 -9.40 17.20
CA GLU A 296 14.27 -8.60 16.02
C GLU A 296 12.81 -8.14 16.09
N VAL A 297 11.91 -9.07 16.43
CA VAL A 297 10.49 -8.82 16.66
C VAL A 297 10.30 -7.77 17.76
N LEU A 298 10.93 -7.94 18.93
CA LEU A 298 10.91 -6.97 20.03
C LEU A 298 11.66 -5.66 19.71
N GLY A 299 12.53 -5.63 18.71
CA GLY A 299 13.21 -4.42 18.25
C GLY A 299 12.34 -3.55 17.35
N SER A 300 11.34 -4.15 16.69
CA SER A 300 10.46 -3.46 15.73
C SER A 300 9.37 -2.55 16.36
N LYS A 301 9.27 -2.55 17.69
CA LYS A 301 8.32 -1.72 18.48
C LYS A 301 8.85 -0.32 18.80
N ASN A 302 7.99 0.52 19.37
CA ASN A 302 8.34 1.86 19.84
C ASN A 302 9.54 1.82 20.81
N LEU A 303 10.55 2.67 20.56
CA LEU A 303 11.82 2.68 21.32
C LEU A 303 11.64 2.83 22.84
N ASN A 304 10.56 3.48 23.29
CA ASN A 304 10.32 3.79 24.71
C ASN A 304 9.57 2.70 25.49
N VAL A 305 9.13 1.62 24.85
CA VAL A 305 8.41 0.53 25.52
C VAL A 305 9.41 -0.32 26.29
N GLN A 306 9.13 -0.71 27.52
CA GLN A 306 9.94 -1.66 28.29
C GLN A 306 9.55 -3.11 27.95
N CYS A 307 10.53 -4.00 27.81
CA CYS A 307 10.31 -5.43 27.57
C CYS A 307 10.81 -6.25 28.75
N LYS A 308 9.93 -7.06 29.33
CA LYS A 308 10.27 -8.05 30.35
C LYS A 308 9.98 -9.44 29.82
N VAL A 309 10.99 -10.30 29.77
CA VAL A 309 10.86 -11.64 29.21
C VAL A 309 11.17 -12.70 30.26
N LEU A 310 10.24 -13.64 30.48
CA LEU A 310 10.48 -14.88 31.20
C LEU A 310 10.65 -16.02 30.21
N THR A 311 11.77 -16.75 30.35
CA THR A 311 12.10 -17.90 29.51
C THR A 311 12.70 -19.05 30.32
N PHE A 312 12.86 -20.24 29.72
CA PHE A 312 13.58 -21.32 30.41
C PHE A 312 15.07 -21.03 30.48
N LYS A 313 15.70 -21.49 31.58
CA LYS A 313 17.16 -21.40 31.76
C LYS A 313 17.95 -21.97 30.59
N ARG A 314 17.48 -23.06 29.97
CA ARG A 314 18.14 -23.69 28.81
C ARG A 314 18.10 -22.84 27.54
N SER A 315 17.15 -21.92 27.45
CA SER A 315 16.96 -21.05 26.27
C SER A 315 17.94 -19.87 26.30
N LEU A 316 18.42 -19.46 27.47
CA LEU A 316 19.48 -18.46 27.64
C LEU A 316 20.88 -19.02 27.34
N SER A 317 21.09 -19.38 26.08
CA SER A 317 22.41 -19.75 25.56
C SER A 317 23.40 -18.57 25.64
N ASN A 318 24.70 -18.85 25.56
CA ASN A 318 25.73 -17.79 25.51
C ASN A 318 25.56 -16.89 24.28
N THR A 319 25.09 -17.46 23.16
CA THR A 319 24.74 -16.72 21.95
C THR A 319 23.61 -15.74 22.22
N LEU A 320 22.50 -16.20 22.79
CA LEU A 320 21.35 -15.34 23.08
C LEU A 320 21.70 -14.21 24.06
N LYS A 321 22.49 -14.50 25.10
CA LYS A 321 23.00 -13.47 26.01
C LYS A 321 23.80 -12.38 25.28
N THR A 322 24.67 -12.80 24.35
CA THR A 322 25.45 -11.86 23.52
C THR A 322 24.54 -10.95 22.69
N PHE A 323 23.49 -11.50 22.10
CA PHE A 323 22.50 -10.72 21.35
C PHE A 323 21.67 -9.79 22.25
N ILE A 324 21.28 -10.24 23.44
CA ILE A 324 20.58 -9.40 24.44
C ILE A 324 21.46 -8.22 24.85
N ASP A 325 22.75 -8.45 25.11
CA ASP A 325 23.70 -7.38 25.46
C ASP A 325 23.86 -6.37 24.30
N ALA A 326 23.94 -6.86 23.06
CA ALA A 326 24.00 -6.01 21.87
C ALA A 326 22.70 -5.20 21.68
N PHE A 327 21.54 -5.84 21.83
CA PHE A 327 20.23 -5.21 21.75
C PHE A 327 20.10 -4.08 22.79
N ASN A 328 20.50 -4.35 24.04
CA ASN A 328 20.40 -3.38 25.12
C ASN A 328 21.40 -2.22 25.00
N LYS A 329 22.52 -2.37 24.28
CA LYS A 329 23.38 -1.23 23.95
C LYS A 329 22.65 -0.19 23.11
N GLN A 330 21.75 -0.63 22.21
CA GLN A 330 21.00 0.23 21.32
C GLN A 330 19.67 0.70 21.94
N HIS A 331 18.89 -0.20 22.54
CA HIS A 331 17.51 0.08 22.93
C HIS A 331 17.30 0.26 24.44
N LYS A 332 18.20 -0.26 25.29
CA LYS A 332 18.18 -0.13 26.77
C LYS A 332 16.83 -0.43 27.43
N ASN A 333 16.05 -1.33 26.86
CA ASN A 333 14.66 -1.54 27.24
C ASN A 333 14.25 -3.03 27.26
N LEU A 334 15.20 -3.95 27.39
CA LEU A 334 14.93 -5.39 27.47
C LEU A 334 15.57 -6.00 28.72
N GLU A 335 14.75 -6.60 29.56
CA GLU A 335 15.17 -7.44 30.66
C GLU A 335 14.71 -8.89 30.42
N VAL A 336 15.61 -9.84 30.63
CA VAL A 336 15.30 -11.27 30.46
C VAL A 336 15.65 -12.02 31.73
N LYS A 337 14.67 -12.72 32.31
CA LYS A 337 14.81 -13.58 33.48
C LYS A 337 14.39 -15.00 33.16
N THR A 338 14.78 -15.93 34.03
CA THR A 338 14.42 -17.35 33.86
C THR A 338 13.31 -17.75 34.80
N SER A 339 12.31 -18.47 34.29
CA SER A 339 11.31 -19.16 35.10
C SER A 339 10.98 -20.52 34.47
N SER A 340 10.47 -21.45 35.26
CA SER A 340 9.97 -22.75 34.79
C SER A 340 8.52 -23.02 35.22
N VAL A 341 7.83 -21.99 35.74
CA VAL A 341 6.49 -22.13 36.33
C VAL A 341 5.40 -22.16 35.26
N PHE A 342 5.59 -21.44 34.15
CA PHE A 342 4.61 -21.36 33.08
C PHE A 342 4.79 -22.48 32.06
N HIS A 343 3.71 -23.20 31.75
CA HIS A 343 3.71 -24.18 30.66
C HIS A 343 3.39 -23.52 29.30
N ASP A 344 2.41 -22.63 29.27
CA ASP A 344 1.92 -21.95 28.06
C ASP A 344 2.66 -20.64 27.81
N ARG A 345 2.33 -19.96 26.70
CA ARG A 345 2.94 -18.66 26.36
C ARG A 345 1.93 -17.56 26.53
N PHE A 346 2.38 -16.49 27.16
CA PHE A 346 1.55 -15.32 27.42
C PHE A 346 2.27 -14.07 26.95
N LEU A 347 1.50 -13.16 26.38
CA LEU A 347 1.93 -11.83 26.02
C LEU A 347 0.99 -10.84 26.71
N ILE A 348 1.55 -9.94 27.49
CA ILE A 348 0.80 -8.91 28.21
C ILE A 348 1.31 -7.56 27.75
N LEU A 349 0.41 -6.69 27.29
CA LEU A 349 0.73 -5.34 26.85
C LEU A 349 0.17 -4.34 27.85
N ASP A 350 1.01 -3.43 28.33
CA ASP A 350 0.63 -2.32 29.21
C ASP A 350 -0.19 -2.77 30.43
N LYS A 351 -0.02 -4.02 30.87
CA LYS A 351 -0.81 -4.69 31.93
C LYS A 351 -2.33 -4.63 31.72
N SER A 352 -2.79 -4.44 30.49
CA SER A 352 -4.20 -4.25 30.13
C SER A 352 -4.69 -5.30 29.14
N ASP A 353 -3.96 -5.51 28.05
CA ASP A 353 -4.25 -6.55 27.06
C ASP A 353 -3.45 -7.81 27.35
N PHE A 354 -4.13 -8.96 27.36
CA PHE A 354 -3.55 -10.26 27.67
C PHE A 354 -3.83 -11.23 26.54
N TYR A 355 -2.81 -11.95 26.10
CA TYR A 355 -2.89 -12.93 25.03
C TYR A 355 -2.27 -14.25 25.46
N HIS A 356 -2.92 -15.34 25.09
CA HIS A 356 -2.43 -16.70 25.21
C HIS A 356 -2.01 -17.22 23.82
N PHE A 357 -0.88 -17.92 23.77
CA PHE A 357 -0.36 -18.58 22.58
C PHE A 357 -0.09 -20.05 22.87
N GLY A 358 -0.67 -20.94 22.06
CA GLY A 358 -0.47 -22.38 22.17
C GLY A 358 0.88 -22.90 21.65
N ALA A 359 1.70 -22.02 21.06
CA ALA A 359 3.04 -22.35 20.57
C ALA A 359 4.03 -21.24 20.92
N SER A 360 5.30 -21.63 21.08
CA SER A 360 6.39 -20.67 21.25
C SER A 360 6.49 -19.80 20.02
N ILE A 361 6.82 -18.52 20.20
CA ILE A 361 6.79 -17.55 19.09
C ILE A 361 7.83 -17.88 18.03
N LYS A 362 8.99 -18.41 18.44
CA LYS A 362 10.02 -18.89 17.50
C LYS A 362 9.53 -20.05 16.61
N ASP A 363 8.51 -20.78 17.06
CA ASP A 363 7.92 -21.93 16.36
C ASP A 363 6.56 -21.59 15.73
N ALA A 364 6.16 -20.31 15.77
CA ALA A 364 4.88 -19.86 15.26
C ALA A 364 4.73 -20.25 13.79
N GLY A 365 3.67 -21.00 13.48
CA GLY A 365 3.32 -21.49 12.14
C GLY A 365 4.05 -22.77 11.70
N ASN A 366 5.06 -23.25 12.42
CA ASN A 366 5.75 -24.50 12.07
C ASN A 366 4.79 -25.69 12.17
N LYS A 367 3.95 -25.67 13.21
CA LYS A 367 2.84 -26.60 13.44
C LYS A 367 1.57 -25.79 13.70
N GLY A 368 0.43 -26.47 13.62
CA GLY A 368 -0.84 -25.83 13.92
C GLY A 368 -0.91 -25.35 15.38
N PHE A 369 -1.32 -24.11 15.60
CA PHE A 369 -1.49 -23.54 16.93
C PHE A 369 -2.59 -22.48 16.94
N MET A 370 -3.13 -22.21 18.14
CA MET A 370 -4.13 -21.16 18.35
C MET A 370 -3.54 -20.07 19.25
N PHE A 371 -3.99 -18.84 19.05
CA PHE A 371 -3.84 -17.77 20.03
C PHE A 371 -5.21 -17.15 20.34
N SER A 372 -5.36 -16.60 21.53
CA SER A 372 -6.57 -15.90 21.97
C SER A 372 -6.24 -14.77 22.93
N LYS A 373 -7.04 -13.71 22.90
CA LYS A 373 -7.04 -12.66 23.91
C LYS A 373 -7.82 -13.19 25.10
N ILE A 374 -7.29 -12.94 26.28
CA ILE A 374 -7.94 -13.30 27.55
C ILE A 374 -8.76 -12.09 27.95
N GLU A 375 -10.05 -12.27 28.23
CA GLU A 375 -10.93 -11.16 28.63
C GLU A 375 -11.28 -11.15 30.11
N GLU A 376 -11.24 -12.31 30.75
CA GLU A 376 -11.65 -12.49 32.12
C GLU A 376 -10.69 -11.80 33.11
N ASP A 377 -11.14 -10.71 33.72
CA ASP A 377 -10.36 -9.90 34.67
C ASP A 377 -9.72 -10.71 35.81
N PHE A 378 -10.42 -11.74 36.29
CA PHE A 378 -9.89 -12.63 37.32
C PHE A 378 -8.64 -13.37 36.82
N ILE A 379 -8.65 -13.88 35.57
CA ILE A 379 -7.51 -14.58 34.96
C ILE A 379 -6.37 -13.59 34.74
N LYS A 380 -6.66 -12.42 34.17
CA LYS A 380 -5.68 -11.33 33.95
C LYS A 380 -4.94 -10.98 35.25
N LYS A 381 -5.69 -10.75 36.33
CA LYS A 381 -5.14 -10.42 37.67
C LYS A 381 -4.28 -11.54 38.25
N GLN A 382 -4.72 -12.80 38.15
CA GLN A 382 -3.94 -13.93 38.68
C GLN A 382 -2.66 -14.15 37.87
N LEU A 383 -2.74 -14.09 36.54
CA LEU A 383 -1.58 -14.24 35.65
C LEU A 383 -0.54 -13.16 35.91
N LEU A 384 -0.97 -11.90 36.02
CA LEU A 384 -0.06 -10.79 36.34
C LEU A 384 0.57 -10.95 37.72
N LYS A 385 -0.22 -11.34 38.74
CA LYS A 385 0.29 -11.60 40.10
C LYS A 385 1.35 -12.70 40.11
N GLU A 386 1.08 -13.78 39.38
CA GLU A 386 2.00 -14.91 39.26
C GLU A 386 3.29 -14.50 38.53
N PHE A 387 3.17 -13.73 37.44
CA PHE A 387 4.31 -13.15 36.75
C PHE A 387 5.16 -12.29 37.69
N GLU A 388 4.58 -11.34 38.42
CA GLU A 388 5.33 -10.45 39.32
C GLU A 388 6.03 -11.22 40.45
N ARG A 389 5.43 -12.32 40.93
CA ARG A 389 6.06 -13.22 41.90
C ARG A 389 7.28 -13.91 41.31
N GLU A 390 7.20 -14.41 40.08
CA GLU A 390 8.35 -15.02 39.41
C GLU A 390 9.40 -13.97 39.01
N TRP A 391 8.97 -12.76 38.67
CA TRP A 391 9.85 -11.66 38.27
C TRP A 391 10.67 -11.10 39.42
N THR A 392 10.18 -11.19 40.66
CA THR A 392 10.87 -10.68 41.86
C THR A 392 11.87 -11.66 42.48
N LYS A 393 11.87 -12.91 42.03
CA LYS A 393 12.94 -13.88 42.31
C LYS A 393 14.22 -13.50 41.55
#